data_AF-A0A967GRV4-F1
#
_entry.id   AF-A0A967GRV4-F1
#
_cell.length_a   1.000
_cell.length_b   1.000
_cell.length_c   1.000
_cell.angle_alpha   90.00
_cell.angle_beta   90.00
_cell.angle_gamma   90.00
#
_symmetry.space_group_name_H-M   'P 1'
#
loop_
_entity.id
_entity.type
_entity.pdbx_description
1 polymer ?
#
loop_
_entity_poly.entity_id
_entity_poly.type
_entity_poly.pdbx_seq_one_letter_code
_entity_poly.pdbx_strand_id
1 'polypeptide(L)' 'RGEPLEETARRELLEETGYRAGRLELLLSSPTSPGMTPEITHLYLATHLRREGDGGGVGGENILVH' A
#
# COMPACT_ATOMS: atom_id res chain seq x y z
N ARG A 1 -7.97 1.56 -16.68
CA ARG A 1 -8.93 2.05 -15.65
C ARG A 1 -8.24 1.85 -14.33
N GLY A 2 -7.88 2.92 -13.63
CA GLY A 2 -7.18 2.82 -12.34
C GLY A 2 -8.19 2.59 -11.22
N GLU A 3 -7.89 1.61 -10.38
CA GLU A 3 -8.52 1.47 -9.06
C GLU A 3 -8.28 2.78 -8.25
N PRO A 4 -9.23 3.22 -7.41
CA PRO A 4 -8.99 4.32 -6.47
C PRO A 4 -7.75 4.06 -5.61
N LEU A 5 -6.92 5.08 -5.41
CA LEU A 5 -5.62 4.94 -4.71
C LEU A 5 -5.75 4.37 -3.29
N GLU A 6 -6.83 4.68 -2.58
CA GLU A 6 -7.09 4.10 -1.26
C GLU A 6 -7.40 2.60 -1.37
N GLU A 7 -8.17 2.16 -2.37
CA GLU A 7 -8.49 0.74 -2.58
C GLU A 7 -7.21 -0.04 -2.92
N THR A 8 -6.36 0.52 -3.78
CA THR A 8 -5.02 -0.02 -4.07
C THR A 8 -4.19 -0.13 -2.80
N ALA A 9 -4.09 0.94 -2.00
CA ALA A 9 -3.33 0.92 -0.75
C ALA A 9 -3.84 -0.13 0.25
N ARG A 10 -5.16 -0.37 0.32
CA ARG A 10 -5.75 -1.42 1.17
C ARG A 10 -5.37 -2.82 0.69
N ARG A 11 -5.45 -3.03 -0.62
CA ARG A 11 -5.14 -4.32 -1.25
C ARG A 11 -3.67 -4.67 -1.10
N GLU A 12 -2.77 -3.78 -1.50
CA GLU A 12 -1.32 -3.98 -1.40
C GLU A 12 -0.89 -4.22 0.06
N LEU A 13 -1.40 -3.43 1.01
CA LEU A 13 -1.10 -3.65 2.43
C LEU A 13 -1.43 -5.08 2.88
N LEU A 14 -2.59 -5.60 2.49
CA LEU A 14 -3.00 -6.95 2.85
C LEU A 14 -2.16 -8.01 2.13
N GLU A 15 -1.91 -7.83 0.84
CA GLU A 15 -1.14 -8.77 0.02
C GLU A 15 0.31 -8.86 0.51
N GLU A 16 0.97 -7.73 0.72
CA GLU A 16 2.38 -7.68 1.10
C GLU A 16 2.61 -8.04 2.57
N THR A 17 1.72 -7.64 3.48
CA THR A 17 1.97 -7.74 4.94
C THR A 17 1.03 -8.69 5.67
N GLY A 18 -0.08 -9.08 5.05
CA GLY A 18 -1.12 -9.87 5.71
C GLY A 18 -2.04 -9.07 6.64
N TYR A 19 -1.91 -7.74 6.72
CA TYR A 19 -2.74 -6.89 7.56
C TYR A 19 -3.82 -6.15 6.77
N ARG A 20 -5.06 -6.15 7.29
CA ARG A 20 -6.12 -5.24 6.86
C ARG A 20 -6.15 -4.02 7.78
N ALA A 21 -6.23 -2.83 7.18
CA ALA A 21 -6.45 -1.59 7.91
C ALA A 21 -7.94 -1.31 8.13
N GLY A 22 -8.34 -1.03 9.38
CA GLY A 22 -9.67 -0.49 9.68
C GLY A 22 -9.83 0.95 9.17
N ARG A 23 -8.76 1.75 9.19
CA ARG A 23 -8.73 3.12 8.66
C ARG A 23 -7.44 3.38 7.88
N LEU A 24 -7.59 4.03 6.73
CA LEU A 24 -6.51 4.68 6.00
C LEU A 24 -6.74 6.18 5.98
N GLU A 25 -5.65 6.94 6.09
CA GLU A 25 -5.65 8.39 5.98
C GLU A 25 -4.50 8.83 5.07
N LEU A 26 -4.80 9.57 4.01
CA LEU A 26 -3.76 10.11 3.13
C LEU A 26 -2.97 11.19 3.90
N LEU A 27 -1.66 10.97 4.07
CA LEU A 27 -0.77 11.92 4.71
C LEU A 27 -0.15 12.88 3.71
N LEU A 28 0.33 12.35 2.58
CA LEU A 28 0.96 13.16 1.54
C LEU A 28 0.83 12.53 0.15
N SER A 29 0.79 13.38 -0.85
CA SER A 29 1.01 13.04 -2.25
C SER A 29 2.23 13.80 -2.73
N SER A 30 3.26 13.10 -3.22
CA SER A 30 4.51 13.74 -3.63
C SER A 30 5.09 13.07 -4.87
N PRO A 31 5.74 13.83 -5.76
CA PRO A 31 6.53 13.23 -6.83
C PRO A 31 7.62 12.33 -6.25
N THR A 32 7.85 11.19 -6.90
CA THR A 32 8.93 10.26 -6.53
C THR A 32 10.28 10.81 -6.96
N SER A 33 10.34 11.40 -8.16
CA SER A 33 11.54 12.08 -8.67
C SER A 33 11.14 13.12 -9.72
N PRO A 34 10.83 14.38 -9.32
CA PRO A 34 10.18 15.38 -10.17
C PRO A 34 11.01 15.84 -11.38
N GLY A 35 12.32 15.56 -11.40
CA GLY A 35 13.18 15.81 -12.54
C GLY A 35 13.31 14.63 -13.51
N MET A 36 12.81 13.46 -13.15
CA MET A 36 13.01 12.20 -13.90
C MET A 36 11.71 11.55 -14.37
N THR A 37 10.66 11.60 -13.55
CA THR A 37 9.38 10.92 -13.82
C THR A 37 8.20 11.78 -13.35
N PRO A 38 7.06 11.73 -14.06
CA PRO A 38 5.81 12.35 -13.60
C PRO A 38 5.09 11.53 -12.50
N GLU A 39 5.67 10.42 -12.05
CA GLU A 39 5.07 9.55 -11.02
C GLU A 39 4.88 10.26 -9.68
N ILE A 40 3.72 10.02 -9.05
CA ILE A 40 3.33 10.54 -7.74
C ILE A 40 3.05 9.36 -6.79
N THR A 41 3.75 9.31 -5.67
CA THR A 41 3.43 8.39 -4.57
C THR A 41 2.46 9.02 -3.59
N HIS A 42 1.53 8.20 -3.12
CA HIS A 42 0.54 8.56 -2.11
C HIS A 42 0.82 7.78 -0.84
N LEU A 43 1.23 8.47 0.23
CA LEU A 43 1.54 7.83 1.51
C LEU A 43 0.30 7.86 2.41
N TYR A 44 -0.12 6.69 2.86
CA TYR A 44 -1.25 6.54 3.77
C TYR A 44 -0.80 6.10 5.16
N LEU A 45 -1.44 6.64 6.20
CA LEU A 45 -1.39 6.11 7.55
C LEU A 45 -2.45 5.02 7.72
N ALA A 46 -2.00 3.81 8.00
CA ALA A 46 -2.86 2.68 8.29
C ALA A 46 -3.00 2.46 9.80
N THR A 47 -4.24 2.46 10.28
CA THR A 47 -4.56 2.27 11.70
C THR A 47 -5.66 1.24 11.90
N HIS A 48 -5.81 0.78 13.15
CA HIS A 48 -6.71 -0.31 13.51
C HIS A 48 -6.43 -1.57 12.69
N LEU A 49 -5.15 -1.96 12.63
CA LEU A 49 -4.70 -3.10 11.86
C LEU A 49 -5.18 -4.42 12.46
N ARG A 50 -5.58 -5.34 11.59
CA ARG A 50 -5.89 -6.72 11.95
C ARG A 50 -5.17 -7.66 11.00
N ARG A 51 -4.45 -8.65 11.53
CA ARG A 51 -3.82 -9.69 10.71
C ARG A 51 -4.92 -10.62 10.16
N GLU A 52 -4.94 -10.80 8.84
CA GLU A 52 -5.89 -11.64 8.11
C GLU A 52 -5.19 -12.66 7.21
N GLY A 53 -3.89 -12.55 7.00
CA GLY A 53 -3.10 -13.51 6.23
C GLY A 53 -1.63 -13.48 6.61
N ASP A 54 -0.83 -14.27 5.91
CA ASP A 54 0.61 -14.33 6.14
C ASP A 54 1.40 -13.24 5.42
N GLY A 55 0.78 -12.55 4.46
CA GLY A 55 1.43 -11.58 3.59
C GLY A 55 2.40 -12.26 2.62
N GLY A 56 3.39 -11.51 2.16
CA GLY A 56 4.43 -11.98 1.24
C GLY A 56 4.29 -11.49 -0.19
N GLY A 57 3.20 -10.80 -0.50
CA GLY A 57 2.89 -10.28 -1.82
C GLY A 57 2.17 -11.28 -2.71
N VAL A 58 1.92 -10.88 -3.95
CA VAL A 58 1.32 -11.69 -5.02
C VAL A 58 2.28 -11.85 -6.20
N GLY A 59 2.00 -12.80 -7.09
CA GLY A 59 2.58 -12.77 -8.44
C GLY A 59 4.11 -12.76 -8.55
N GLY A 60 4.84 -13.45 -7.67
CA GLY A 60 6.31 -13.52 -7.70
C GLY A 60 7.01 -12.43 -6.87
N GLU A 61 6.24 -11.61 -6.17
CA GLU A 61 6.75 -10.83 -5.05
C GLU A 61 7.28 -11.79 -3.98
N ASN A 62 8.51 -11.54 -3.53
CA ASN A 62 9.19 -12.36 -2.52
C ASN A 62 9.45 -11.49 -1.30
N ILE A 63 8.38 -11.05 -0.63
CA ILE A 63 8.45 -10.13 0.50
C ILE A 63 8.55 -10.95 1.79
N LEU A 64 9.58 -10.69 2.58
CA LEU A 64 9.73 -11.31 3.90
C LEU A 64 9.00 -10.46 4.95
N VAL A 65 7.90 -10.99 5.49
CA VAL A 65 7.10 -10.34 6.52
C VAL A 65 7.75 -10.54 7.90
N HIS A 66 7.71 -9.51 8.75
CA HIS A 66 8.23 -9.50 10.14
C HIS A 66 7.13 -9.70 11.18
#